data_AF-A0A7W6S410-F1
#
_entry.id   AF-A0A7W6S410-F1
#
_cell.length_a   1.000
_cell.length_b   1.000
_cell.length_c   1.000
_cell.angle_alpha   90.00
_cell.angle_beta   90.00
_cell.angle_gamma   90.00
#
_symmetry.space_group_name_H-M   'P 1'
#
loop_
_entity.id
_entity.type
_entity.pdbx_description
1 polymer ?
#
loop_
_entity_poly.entity_id
_entity_poly.type
_entity_poly.pdbx_seq_one_letter_code
_entity_poly.pdbx_strand_id
1 'polypeptide(L)' 'MARSHIAYAHIPGQGPASQCSLCAHWHPIPGDVGWGRCAEAARMAHLALSQVQPAATDTPACRYWTGREDTAS' A
#
# COMPACT_ATOMS: atom_id res chain seq x y z
N MET A 1 8.99 2.84 23.32
CA MET A 1 7.77 2.16 22.81
C MET A 1 7.56 2.63 21.40
N ALA A 2 7.71 1.75 20.40
CA ALA A 2 7.43 2.10 19.02
C ALA A 2 5.96 2.53 18.97
N ARG A 3 5.70 3.80 18.62
CA ARG A 3 4.39 4.19 18.13
C ARG A 3 4.19 3.29 16.93
N SER A 4 3.38 2.24 17.07
CA SER A 4 2.95 1.44 15.93
C SER A 4 2.08 2.38 15.10
N HIS A 5 2.75 3.18 14.26
CA HIS A 5 2.13 3.89 13.17
C HIS A 5 1.38 2.80 12.43
N ILE A 6 0.07 2.78 12.58
CA ILE A 6 -0.79 2.02 11.69
C ILE A 6 -0.46 2.62 10.33
N ALA A 7 0.46 1.99 9.61
CA ALA A 7 0.80 2.40 8.27
C ALA A 7 -0.49 2.14 7.52
N TYR A 8 -1.30 3.18 7.30
CA TYR A 8 -2.61 3.04 6.67
C TYR A 8 -2.49 2.32 5.32
N ALA A 9 -1.34 2.44 4.66
CA ALA A 9 -0.96 1.65 3.49
C ALA A 9 -1.11 0.12 3.65
N HIS A 10 -1.06 -0.40 4.88
CA HIS A 10 -1.17 -1.81 5.22
C HIS A 10 -2.25 -2.06 6.28
N ILE A 11 -3.35 -2.66 5.84
CA ILE A 11 -4.37 -3.20 6.73
C ILE A 11 -4.03 -4.66 6.99
N PRO A 12 -3.76 -5.08 8.25
CA PRO A 12 -3.34 -6.44 8.55
C PRO A 12 -4.24 -7.48 7.89
N GLY A 13 -3.62 -8.41 7.15
CA GLY A 13 -4.31 -9.39 6.33
C GLY A 13 -3.40 -10.51 5.86
N GLN A 14 -3.98 -11.47 5.13
CA GLN A 14 -3.29 -12.64 4.58
C GLN A 14 -2.88 -12.44 3.11
N GLY A 15 -2.53 -11.21 2.71
CA GLY A 15 -1.98 -10.98 1.38
C GLY A 15 -0.57 -11.60 1.24
N PRO A 16 -0.06 -11.76 0.01
CA PRO A 16 1.29 -12.26 -0.21
C PRO A 16 2.37 -11.40 0.49
N ALA A 17 3.38 -12.05 1.05
CA ALA A 17 4.48 -11.36 1.73
C ALA A 17 5.21 -10.43 0.75
N SER A 18 5.46 -9.18 1.18
CA SER A 18 6.24 -8.17 0.46
C SER A 18 5.81 -7.87 -0.98
N GLN A 19 4.50 -7.89 -1.26
CA GLN A 19 3.95 -7.64 -2.60
C GLN A 19 2.97 -6.45 -2.64
N CYS A 20 3.06 -5.52 -1.68
CA CYS A 20 2.24 -4.29 -1.72
C CYS A 20 2.51 -3.47 -2.98
N SER A 21 3.77 -3.41 -3.47
CA SER A 21 4.14 -2.69 -4.70
C SER A 21 3.45 -3.23 -5.97
N LEU A 22 3.06 -4.50 -5.96
CA LEU A 22 2.36 -5.19 -7.06
C LEU A 22 0.84 -5.10 -6.94
N CYS A 23 0.32 -4.46 -5.90
CA CYS A 23 -1.10 -4.27 -5.70
C CYS A 23 -1.67 -3.22 -6.68
N ALA A 24 -2.89 -3.44 -7.17
CA ALA A 24 -3.63 -2.47 -7.98
C ALA A 24 -3.87 -1.15 -7.24
N HIS A 25 -3.98 -1.20 -5.90
CA HIS A 25 -4.18 -0.03 -5.05
C HIS A 25 -2.89 0.73 -4.73
N TRP A 26 -1.72 0.24 -5.14
CA TRP A 26 -0.44 0.87 -4.85
C TRP A 26 -0.17 2.05 -5.76
N HIS A 27 0.18 3.19 -5.18
CA HIS A 27 0.62 4.37 -5.90
C HIS A 27 2.03 4.76 -5.44
N PRO A 28 3.05 4.65 -6.31
CA PRO A 28 4.41 5.07 -5.98
C PRO A 28 4.49 6.59 -5.77
N ILE A 29 5.43 7.02 -4.93
CA ILE A 29 5.69 8.45 -4.73
C ILE A 29 6.73 8.91 -5.75
N PRO A 30 6.45 9.96 -6.55
CA PRO A 30 7.43 10.51 -7.47
C PRO A 30 8.70 10.94 -6.73
N GLY A 31 9.86 10.42 -7.16
CA GLY A 31 11.16 10.71 -6.55
C GLY A 31 11.54 9.82 -5.36
N ASP A 32 10.69 8.87 -4.95
CA ASP A 32 10.97 7.93 -3.86
C ASP A 32 10.72 6.48 -4.29
N VAL A 33 11.76 5.86 -4.86
CA VAL A 33 11.70 4.56 -5.56
C VAL A 33 11.37 3.37 -4.65
N GLY A 34 11.44 3.53 -3.33
CA GLY A 34 11.15 2.48 -2.35
C GLY A 34 9.85 2.67 -1.60
N TRP A 35 9.08 3.73 -1.89
CA TRP A 35 7.92 4.10 -1.09
C TRP A 35 6.68 4.39 -1.94
N GLY A 36 5.53 4.12 -1.35
CA GLY A 36 4.24 4.35 -1.99
C GLY A 36 3.11 4.49 -0.98
N ARG A 37 1.92 4.73 -1.51
CA ARG A 37 0.69 4.91 -0.74
C ARG A 37 -0.40 4.00 -1.30
N CYS A 38 -1.30 3.54 -0.43
CA CYS A 38 -2.43 2.71 -0.82
C CYS A 38 -3.67 3.57 -1.05
N ALA A 39 -4.26 3.51 -2.25
CA ALA A 39 -5.51 4.20 -2.55
C ALA A 39 -6.70 3.65 -1.75
N GLU A 40 -6.74 2.35 -1.50
CA GLU A 40 -7.81 1.75 -0.70
C GLU A 40 -7.77 2.21 0.76
N ALA A 41 -6.57 2.42 1.30
CA ALA A 41 -6.39 3.02 2.61
C ALA A 41 -6.90 4.47 2.67
N ALA A 42 -6.63 5.26 1.61
CA ALA A 42 -7.12 6.63 1.49
C ALA A 42 -8.67 6.64 1.49
N ARG A 43 -9.27 5.74 0.71
CA ARG A 43 -10.73 5.57 0.61
C ARG A 43 -11.35 5.23 1.96
N MET A 44 -10.80 4.24 2.67
CA MET A 44 -11.29 3.82 3.99
C MET A 44 -11.15 4.90 5.07
N ALA A 45 -10.08 5.69 5.00
CA ALA A 45 -9.83 6.77 5.95
C ALA A 45 -10.56 8.08 5.61
N HIS A 46 -11.26 8.14 4.46
CA HIS A 46 -11.84 9.38 3.91
C HIS A 46 -10.80 10.52 3.78
N LEU A 47 -9.59 10.16 3.35
CA LEU A 47 -8.46 11.08 3.16
C LEU A 47 -8.08 11.18 1.68
N ALA A 48 -7.46 12.28 1.30
CA ALA A 48 -6.74 12.35 0.03
C ALA A 48 -5.54 11.40 0.06
N LEU A 49 -5.15 10.84 -1.10
CA LEU A 49 -4.02 9.92 -1.20
C LEU A 49 -2.73 10.53 -0.62
N SER A 50 -2.47 11.81 -0.85
CA SER A 50 -1.30 12.52 -0.32
C SER A 50 -1.24 12.60 1.22
N GLN A 51 -2.39 12.45 1.90
CA GLN A 51 -2.49 12.46 3.37
C GLN A 51 -2.29 11.08 3.99
N VAL A 52 -2.28 10.02 3.18
CA VAL A 52 -1.96 8.66 3.65
C VAL A 52 -0.47 8.56 3.95
N GLN A 53 -0.12 7.99 5.11
CA GLN A 53 1.27 7.74 5.46
C GLN A 53 1.88 6.73 4.46
N PRO A 54 3.04 7.06 3.87
CA PRO A 54 3.69 6.14 2.94
C PRO A 54 4.20 4.88 3.65
N ALA A 55 4.31 3.80 2.88
CA ALA A 55 4.93 2.56 3.30
C ALA A 55 6.01 2.15 2.30
N ALA A 56 6.93 1.31 2.77
CA ALA A 56 7.99 0.75 1.94
C ALA A 56 7.41 -0.32 0.99
N THR A 57 8.00 -0.48 -0.19
CA THR A 57 7.54 -1.43 -1.22
C THR A 57 7.56 -2.90 -0.78
N ASP A 58 8.42 -3.23 0.20
CA ASP A 58 8.57 -4.55 0.81
C ASP A 58 7.56 -4.82 1.94
N THR A 59 6.68 -3.84 2.24
CA THR A 59 5.59 -4.03 3.20
C THR A 59 4.72 -5.21 2.75
N PRO A 60 4.33 -6.13 3.65
CA PRO A 60 3.40 -7.20 3.35
C PRO A 60 2.13 -6.69 2.67
N ALA A 61 1.51 -7.51 1.83
CA ALA A 61 0.27 -7.15 1.18
C ALA A 61 -0.89 -7.08 2.19
N CYS A 62 -1.72 -6.04 2.07
CA CYS A 62 -2.87 -5.84 2.96
C CYS A 62 -4.00 -6.84 2.70
N ARG A 63 -4.99 -6.91 3.60
CA ARG A 63 -6.18 -7.77 3.42
C ARG A 63 -7.02 -7.45 2.17
N TYR A 64 -6.83 -6.28 1.57
CA TYR A 64 -7.49 -5.82 0.35
C TYR A 64 -6.55 -5.88 -0.86
N TRP A 65 -5.52 -6.72 -0.77
CA TRP A 65 -4.61 -6.90 -1.88
C TRP A 65 -5.35 -7.44 -3.11
N THR A 66 -5.04 -6.85 -4.24
CA THR A 66 -5.47 -7.31 -5.55
C THR A 66 -4.27 -7.12 -6.45
N GLY A 67 -3.72 -8.22 -6.98
CA GLY A 67 -2.62 -8.13 -7.92
C GLY A 67 -3.02 -7.24 -9.10
N ARG A 68 -2.09 -6.42 -9.58
CA ARG A 68 -2.23 -5.86 -10.92
C ARG A 68 -2.24 -7.06 -11.85
N GLU A 69 -3.39 -7.34 -12.47
CA GLU A 69 -3.44 -8.35 -13.51
C GLU A 69 -2.41 -7.94 -14.54
N ASP A 70 -1.38 -8.77 -14.71
CA ASP A 70 -0.42 -8.61 -15.79
C ASP A 70 -1.26 -8.59 -17.07
N THR A 71 -1.46 -7.41 -17.64
CA THR A 71 -2.08 -7.29 -18.96
C THR A 71 -1.01 -7.69 -19.98
N ALA A 72 -0.49 -8.90 -19.83
CA ALA A 72 0.28 -9.62 -20.83
C ALA A 72 -0.71 -10.50 -21.58
N SER A 73 -1.53 -9.87 -22.43
CA SER A 73 -2.16 -10.54 -23.58
C SER A 73 -1.27 -10.35 -24.79
#